data_AF-A0A7Y5SDN1-F1
#
_entry.id   AF-A0A7Y5SDN1-F1
#
_cell.length_a   1.000
_cell.length_b   1.000
_cell.length_c   1.000
_cell.angle_alpha   90.00
_cell.angle_beta   90.00
_cell.angle_gamma   90.00
#
_symmetry.space_group_name_H-M   'P 1'
#
loop_
_entity.id
_entity.type
_entity.pdbx_description
1 polymer ?
#
loop_
_entity_poly.entity_id
_entity_poly.type
_entity_poly.pdbx_seq_one_letter_code
_entity_poly.pdbx_strand_id
1 'polypeptide(L)'
;VVVVQHMPAGFTGALARRLDQLSPLHVKEAAEGDVVAAGQVLVAPGDYHTVIGRDRRVRLHQGPQLHGVRPSVDVTLDSVVEVYGSRATVAILTGMGRDGADGCARIEEAGGKVIVQDEATSVVYGMPRVAREKTRRATQLPIDRIAEAVAEGTRAATGRGR
;
A
#
# COMPACT_ATOMS: atom_id res chain seq x y z
N VAL A 1 7.52 -3.63 -2.89
CA VAL A 1 6.10 -3.20 -2.81
C VAL A 1 5.46 -3.92 -1.63
N VAL A 2 4.58 -3.25 -0.88
CA VAL A 2 3.75 -3.88 0.15
C VAL A 2 2.30 -3.74 -0.27
N VAL A 3 1.55 -4.84 -0.28
CA VAL A 3 0.14 -4.89 -0.69
C VAL A 3 -0.70 -5.21 0.54
N VAL A 4 -1.64 -4.35 0.86
CA VAL A 4 -2.61 -4.56 1.94
C VAL A 4 -3.97 -4.76 1.30
N GLN A 5 -4.46 -5.99 1.34
CA GLN A 5 -5.73 -6.38 0.76
C GLN A 5 -6.66 -6.85 1.87
N HIS A 6 -7.87 -6.28 1.95
CA HIS A 6 -8.91 -6.78 2.87
C HIS A 6 -9.38 -8.14 2.39
N MET A 7 -8.87 -9.19 3.02
CA MET A 7 -9.24 -10.58 2.76
C MET A 7 -9.22 -11.35 4.08
N PRO A 8 -10.09 -12.36 4.25
CA PRO A 8 -10.05 -13.23 5.41
C PRO A 8 -8.71 -13.98 5.53
N ALA A 9 -8.38 -14.39 6.75
CA ALA A 9 -7.25 -15.27 7.00
C ALA A 9 -7.30 -16.53 6.11
N GLY A 10 -6.15 -16.96 5.59
CA GLY A 10 -6.01 -18.11 4.71
C GLY A 10 -6.18 -17.83 3.21
N PHE A 11 -6.72 -16.67 2.81
CA PHE A 11 -6.87 -16.31 1.39
C PHE A 11 -5.72 -15.47 0.85
N THR A 12 -5.04 -14.70 1.70
CA THR A 12 -3.93 -13.81 1.33
C THR A 12 -2.72 -14.57 0.78
N GLY A 13 -2.41 -15.75 1.32
CA GLY A 13 -1.39 -16.64 0.76
C GLY A 13 -1.73 -17.17 -0.64
N ALA A 14 -3.02 -17.44 -0.91
CA ALA A 14 -3.45 -17.85 -2.25
C ALA A 14 -3.37 -16.69 -3.26
N LEU A 15 -3.73 -15.47 -2.83
CA LEU A 15 -3.53 -14.26 -3.62
C LEU A 15 -2.05 -14.05 -3.97
N ALA A 16 -1.16 -14.15 -2.97
CA ALA A 16 0.27 -13.99 -3.17
C ALA A 16 0.82 -14.99 -4.21
N ARG A 17 0.48 -16.28 -4.08
CA ARG A 17 0.89 -17.32 -5.05
C ARG A 17 0.37 -17.05 -6.45
N ARG A 18 -0.88 -16.58 -6.58
CA ARG A 18 -1.45 -16.24 -7.89
C ARG A 18 -0.73 -15.06 -8.53
N LEU A 19 -0.41 -14.03 -7.75
CA LEU A 19 0.33 -12.87 -8.25
C LEU A 19 1.78 -13.23 -8.64
N ASP A 20 2.44 -14.09 -7.88
CA ASP A 20 3.79 -14.60 -8.17
C ASP A 20 3.85 -15.32 -9.53
N GLN A 21 2.80 -16.08 -9.88
CA GLN A 21 2.70 -16.77 -11.17
C GLN A 21 2.46 -15.84 -12.36
N LEU A 22 1.91 -14.64 -12.12
CA LEU A 22 1.50 -13.69 -13.16
C LEU A 22 2.44 -12.50 -13.29
N SER A 23 3.43 -12.39 -12.41
CA SER A 23 4.32 -11.23 -12.31
C SER A 23 5.78 -11.66 -12.51
N PRO A 24 6.61 -10.81 -13.13
CA PRO A 24 8.07 -11.01 -13.09
C PRO A 24 8.70 -10.66 -11.72
N LEU A 25 7.94 -10.05 -10.81
CA LEU A 25 8.39 -9.77 -9.45
C LEU A 25 8.16 -10.98 -8.56
N HIS A 26 9.04 -11.19 -7.59
CA HIS A 26 8.80 -12.22 -6.57
C HIS A 26 7.71 -11.74 -5.60
N VAL A 27 6.61 -12.48 -5.52
CA VAL A 27 5.47 -12.15 -4.66
C VAL A 27 5.29 -13.24 -3.60
N LYS A 28 5.21 -12.83 -2.33
CA LYS A 28 4.90 -13.72 -1.23
C LYS A 28 3.98 -13.06 -0.21
N GLU A 29 3.30 -13.87 0.59
CA GLU A 29 2.66 -13.39 1.80
C GLU A 29 3.75 -12.99 2.81
N ALA A 30 3.57 -11.85 3.46
CA ALA A 30 4.55 -11.27 4.36
C ALA A 30 4.67 -12.09 5.65
N ALA A 31 5.90 -12.36 6.07
CA ALA A 31 6.23 -13.00 7.34
C ALA A 31 6.96 -12.01 8.27
N GLU A 32 6.89 -12.27 9.57
CA GLU A 32 7.65 -11.51 10.58
C GLU A 32 9.14 -11.49 10.22
N GLY A 33 9.74 -10.30 10.21
CA GLY A 33 11.16 -10.11 9.91
C GLY A 33 11.52 -10.07 8.42
N ASP A 34 10.57 -10.27 7.51
CA ASP A 34 10.81 -10.13 6.06
C ASP A 34 11.39 -8.75 5.74
N VAL A 35 12.41 -8.71 4.89
CA VAL A 35 13.04 -7.45 4.45
C VAL A 35 12.22 -6.82 3.33
N VAL A 36 11.92 -5.53 3.43
CA VAL A 36 11.35 -4.75 2.33
C VAL A 36 12.46 -4.41 1.33
N ALA A 37 12.58 -5.24 0.28
CA ALA A 37 13.61 -5.11 -0.74
C ALA A 37 13.04 -4.78 -2.14
N ALA A 38 13.91 -4.24 -3.01
CA ALA A 38 13.58 -4.05 -4.42
C ALA A 38 13.38 -5.42 -5.12
N GLY A 39 12.50 -5.47 -6.11
CA GLY A 39 12.18 -6.72 -6.83
C GLY A 39 11.18 -7.63 -6.10
N GLN A 40 10.75 -7.28 -4.89
CA GLN A 40 9.85 -8.08 -4.07
C GLN A 40 8.50 -7.39 -3.82
N VAL A 41 7.44 -8.18 -3.77
CA VAL A 41 6.10 -7.80 -3.33
C VAL A 41 5.72 -8.61 -2.09
N LEU A 42 5.33 -7.92 -1.02
CA LEU A 42 4.89 -8.52 0.23
C LEU A 42 3.40 -8.27 0.41
N VAL A 43 2.59 -9.32 0.40
CA VAL A 43 1.14 -9.26 0.65
C VAL A 43 0.89 -9.41 2.15
N ALA A 44 0.22 -8.44 2.78
CA ALA A 44 -0.13 -8.51 4.18
C ALA A 44 -1.01 -9.75 4.47
N PRO A 45 -0.66 -10.58 5.46
CA PRO A 45 -1.50 -11.71 5.84
C PRO A 45 -2.82 -11.24 6.45
N GLY A 46 -3.89 -11.97 6.17
CA GLY A 46 -5.19 -11.76 6.83
C GLY A 46 -5.07 -11.94 8.35
N ASP A 47 -5.90 -11.20 9.10
CA ASP A 47 -5.93 -11.19 10.57
C ASP A 47 -4.69 -10.61 11.29
N TYR A 48 -3.70 -10.08 10.55
CA TYR A 48 -2.59 -9.31 11.13
C TYR A 48 -2.52 -7.92 10.50
N HIS A 49 -2.12 -6.92 11.29
CA HIS A 49 -1.60 -5.68 10.72
C HIS A 49 -0.14 -5.88 10.32
N THR A 50 0.22 -5.37 9.15
CA THR A 50 1.59 -5.35 8.64
C THR A 50 2.16 -3.95 8.79
N VAL A 51 3.19 -3.79 9.61
CA VAL A 51 3.90 -2.51 9.77
C VAL A 51 5.37 -2.69 9.40
N ILE A 52 6.02 -1.61 8.98
CA ILE A 52 7.44 -1.61 8.60
C ILE A 52 8.25 -0.97 9.71
N GLY A 53 9.19 -1.73 10.28
CA GLY A 53 10.14 -1.23 11.27
C GLY A 53 11.19 -0.31 10.65
N ARG A 54 11.87 0.47 11.50
CA ARG A 54 12.99 1.36 11.08
C ARG A 54 14.17 0.60 10.45
N ASP A 55 14.30 -0.69 10.78
CA ASP A 55 15.23 -1.64 10.16
C ASP A 55 14.76 -2.14 8.77
N ARG A 56 13.65 -1.57 8.25
CA ARG A 56 12.98 -1.93 6.99
C ARG A 56 12.54 -3.38 6.95
N ARG A 57 12.17 -3.94 8.11
CA ARG A 57 11.61 -5.27 8.23
C ARG A 57 10.13 -5.22 8.54
N VAL A 58 9.41 -6.22 8.05
CA VAL A 58 8.01 -6.45 8.39
C VAL A 58 7.89 -6.80 9.87
N ARG A 59 6.95 -6.16 10.54
CA ARG A 59 6.43 -6.53 11.86
C ARG A 59 4.95 -6.82 11.73
N LEU A 60 4.51 -7.94 12.29
CA LEU A 60 3.13 -8.38 12.29
C LEU A 60 2.55 -8.30 13.69
N HIS A 61 1.35 -7.77 13.83
CA HIS A 61 0.66 -7.75 15.12
C HIS A 61 -0.86 -7.88 14.98
N GLN A 62 -1.51 -8.43 16.00
CA GLN A 62 -2.97 -8.57 16.08
C GLN A 62 -3.58 -7.47 16.95
N GLY A 63 -3.14 -6.23 16.74
CA GLY A 63 -3.76 -5.05 17.38
C GLY A 63 -5.24 -4.91 17.01
N PRO A 64 -6.00 -4.05 17.71
CA PRO A 64 -7.41 -3.85 17.41
C PRO A 64 -7.65 -3.50 15.95
N GLN A 65 -8.77 -3.97 15.39
CA GLN A 65 -9.18 -3.61 14.04
C GLN A 65 -9.34 -2.08 13.92
N LEU A 66 -8.87 -1.52 12.80
CA LEU A 66 -9.12 -0.14 12.43
C LEU A 66 -10.18 -0.13 11.33
N HIS A 67 -11.22 0.69 11.47
CA HIS A 67 -12.35 0.72 10.52
C HIS A 67 -13.05 -0.63 10.32
N GLY A 68 -12.94 -1.55 11.29
CA GLY A 68 -13.53 -2.89 11.22
C GLY A 68 -12.72 -3.88 10.36
N VAL A 69 -11.50 -3.52 9.93
CA VAL A 69 -10.64 -4.38 9.12
C VAL A 69 -9.30 -4.67 9.80
N ARG A 70 -8.78 -5.87 9.53
CA ARG A 70 -7.41 -6.29 9.85
C ARG A 70 -6.97 -7.33 8.79
N PRO A 71 -6.02 -7.01 7.91
CA PRO A 71 -5.14 -5.83 7.91
C PRO A 71 -5.86 -4.51 7.56
N SER A 72 -5.30 -3.39 8.05
CA SER A 72 -5.69 -2.02 7.70
C SER A 72 -4.55 -1.34 6.94
N VAL A 73 -4.89 -0.68 5.85
CA VAL A 73 -3.99 0.13 5.01
C VAL A 73 -3.47 1.31 5.81
N ASP A 74 -4.33 2.02 6.57
CA ASP A 74 -3.91 3.16 7.38
C ASP A 74 -2.82 2.79 8.40
N VAL A 75 -2.97 1.65 9.08
CA VAL A 75 -1.95 1.14 10.03
C VAL A 75 -0.61 0.89 9.33
N THR A 76 -0.62 0.30 8.13
CA THR A 76 0.62 0.11 7.35
C THR A 76 1.22 1.45 6.95
N LEU A 77 0.40 2.39 6.45
CA LEU A 77 0.87 3.69 6.00
C LEU A 77 1.50 4.53 7.11
N ASP A 78 1.03 4.42 8.35
CA ASP A 78 1.65 5.10 9.51
C ASP A 78 3.12 4.72 9.65
N SER A 79 3.40 3.43 9.67
CA SER A 79 4.78 2.94 9.73
C SER A 79 5.60 3.29 8.48
N VAL A 80 4.98 3.32 7.30
CA VAL A 80 5.65 3.69 6.04
C VAL A 80 6.05 5.17 6.05
N VAL A 81 5.20 6.06 6.59
CA VAL A 81 5.52 7.49 6.75
C VAL A 81 6.72 7.66 7.66
N GLU A 82 6.75 6.97 8.81
CA GLU A 82 7.88 7.06 9.75
C GLU A 82 9.20 6.56 9.15
N VAL A 83 9.16 5.51 8.33
CA VAL A 83 10.37 4.88 7.77
C VAL A 83 10.86 5.57 6.49
N TYR A 84 9.95 5.99 5.61
CA TYR A 84 10.30 6.44 4.26
C TYR A 84 9.98 7.92 4.00
N GLY A 85 9.10 8.55 4.78
CA GLY A 85 8.69 9.95 4.60
C GLY A 85 8.34 10.29 3.15
N SER A 86 9.00 11.32 2.61
CA SER A 86 8.80 11.80 1.23
C SER A 86 9.16 10.79 0.12
N ARG A 87 9.85 9.70 0.46
CA ARG A 87 10.21 8.64 -0.48
C ARG A 87 9.08 7.63 -0.69
N ALA A 88 8.01 7.70 0.11
CA ALA A 88 6.88 6.81 -0.03
C ALA A 88 6.02 7.17 -1.25
N THR A 89 5.57 6.14 -1.97
CA THR A 89 4.53 6.25 -3.00
C THR A 89 3.45 5.23 -2.65
N VAL A 90 2.20 5.69 -2.54
CA VAL A 90 1.04 4.86 -2.24
C VAL A 90 0.03 4.93 -3.39
N ALA A 91 -0.59 3.79 -3.69
CA ALA A 91 -1.74 3.72 -4.58
C ALA A 91 -2.93 3.13 -3.81
N ILE A 92 -4.05 3.86 -3.76
CA ILE A 92 -5.33 3.35 -3.24
C ILE A 92 -6.18 2.91 -4.42
N LEU A 93 -6.49 1.62 -4.44
CA LEU A 93 -7.30 0.98 -5.48
C LEU A 93 -8.75 0.82 -5.04
N THR A 94 -9.58 0.34 -5.97
CA THR A 94 -10.99 0.07 -5.77
C THR A 94 -11.26 -0.70 -4.48
N GLY A 95 -12.33 -0.30 -3.78
CA GLY A 95 -12.70 -0.88 -2.49
C GLY A 95 -13.78 -0.06 -1.80
N MET A 96 -14.47 -0.68 -0.84
CA MET A 96 -15.49 -0.04 -0.02
C MET A 96 -14.87 0.62 1.22
N GLY A 97 -15.51 1.68 1.72
CA GLY A 97 -15.12 2.31 2.98
C GLY A 97 -14.07 3.41 2.79
N ARG A 98 -13.21 3.57 3.80
CA ARG A 98 -12.31 4.72 3.92
C ARG A 98 -10.87 4.37 4.34
N ASP A 99 -10.57 3.09 4.51
CA ASP A 99 -9.24 2.66 4.95
C ASP A 99 -8.18 3.08 3.92
N GLY A 100 -7.07 3.60 4.43
CA GLY A 100 -5.98 4.20 3.66
C GLY A 100 -6.10 5.70 3.46
N ALA A 101 -7.26 6.31 3.71
CA ALA A 101 -7.46 7.74 3.44
C ALA A 101 -6.72 8.65 4.44
N ASP A 102 -6.68 8.27 5.73
CA ASP A 102 -5.98 9.04 6.76
C ASP A 102 -4.45 8.90 6.62
N GLY A 103 -3.98 7.70 6.27
CA GLY A 103 -2.59 7.40 5.97
C GLY A 103 -2.11 8.09 4.69
N CYS A 104 -2.94 8.18 3.65
CA CYS A 104 -2.61 8.97 2.44
C CYS A 104 -2.40 10.45 2.76
N ALA A 105 -3.23 11.06 3.60
CA ALA A 105 -3.02 12.44 4.04
C ALA A 105 -1.67 12.61 4.74
N ARG A 106 -1.30 11.67 5.63
CA ARG A 106 0.01 11.67 6.31
C ARG A 106 1.18 11.46 5.34
N ILE A 107 1.03 10.60 4.34
CA ILE A 107 2.03 10.41 3.27
C ILE A 107 2.24 11.73 2.51
N GLU A 108 1.17 12.43 2.15
CA GLU A 108 1.25 13.72 1.47
C GLU A 108 1.90 14.80 2.34
N GLU A 109 1.54 14.88 3.63
CA GLU A 109 2.14 15.81 4.59
C GLU A 109 3.65 15.59 4.73
N ALA A 110 4.08 14.32 4.72
CA ALA A 110 5.50 13.95 4.69
C ALA A 110 6.19 14.19 3.33
N GLY A 111 5.47 14.66 2.31
CA GLY A 111 5.98 14.95 0.97
C GLY A 111 6.04 13.73 0.04
N GLY A 112 5.40 12.63 0.41
CA GLY A 112 5.27 11.44 -0.42
C GLY A 112 4.22 11.60 -1.51
N LYS A 113 4.12 10.60 -2.39
CA LYS A 113 3.20 10.60 -3.54
C LYS A 113 1.99 9.73 -3.24
N VAL A 114 0.81 10.28 -3.50
CA VAL A 114 -0.47 9.56 -3.40
C VAL A 114 -1.11 9.46 -4.76
N ILE A 115 -1.41 8.23 -5.15
CA ILE A 115 -2.14 7.89 -6.36
C ILE A 115 -3.46 7.24 -5.93
N VAL A 116 -4.54 7.56 -6.60
CA VAL A 116 -5.86 6.96 -6.36
C VAL A 116 -6.45 6.48 -7.68
N GLN A 117 -7.12 5.34 -7.64
CA GLN A 117 -7.84 4.84 -8.81
C GLN A 117 -9.04 5.75 -9.15
N ASP A 118 -9.29 5.97 -10.43
CA ASP A 118 -10.45 6.71 -10.89
C ASP A 118 -11.76 5.92 -10.71
N GLU A 119 -12.89 6.64 -10.80
CA GLU A 119 -14.21 6.03 -10.69
C GLU A 119 -14.50 5.10 -11.88
N ALA A 120 -14.11 5.49 -13.08
CA ALA A 120 -14.41 4.77 -14.32
C ALA A 120 -13.84 3.34 -14.36
N THR A 121 -12.69 3.11 -13.73
CA THR A 121 -12.05 1.78 -13.66
C THR A 121 -12.25 1.07 -12.32
N SER A 122 -12.88 1.74 -11.34
CA SER A 122 -13.18 1.14 -10.03
C SER A 122 -14.44 0.28 -10.09
N VAL A 123 -14.38 -0.92 -9.49
CA VAL A 123 -15.59 -1.74 -9.26
C VAL A 123 -16.43 -1.10 -8.16
N VAL A 124 -15.77 -0.66 -7.08
CA VAL A 124 -16.33 0.14 -6.00
C VAL A 124 -15.44 1.36 -5.79
N TYR A 125 -15.99 2.56 -6.01
CA TYR A 125 -15.28 3.84 -5.84
C TYR A 125 -15.51 4.43 -4.43
N GLY A 126 -15.23 3.62 -3.40
CA GLY A 126 -15.32 4.04 -2.00
C GLY A 126 -13.98 4.55 -1.48
N MET A 127 -13.04 3.63 -1.27
CA MET A 127 -11.70 3.93 -0.77
C MET A 127 -10.95 4.99 -1.62
N PRO A 128 -10.91 4.88 -2.97
CA PRO A 128 -10.22 5.89 -3.77
C PRO A 128 -10.85 7.29 -3.64
N ARG A 129 -12.19 7.36 -3.56
CA ARG A 129 -12.91 8.63 -3.39
C ARG A 129 -12.55 9.31 -2.07
N VAL A 130 -12.63 8.58 -0.96
CA VAL A 130 -12.34 9.15 0.36
C VAL A 130 -10.85 9.52 0.50
N ALA A 131 -9.95 8.72 -0.06
CA ALA A 131 -8.52 9.06 -0.13
C ALA A 131 -8.26 10.34 -0.95
N ARG A 132 -8.95 10.51 -2.09
CA ARG A 132 -8.88 11.71 -2.93
C ARG A 132 -9.39 12.96 -2.22
N GLU A 133 -10.50 12.84 -1.48
CA GLU A 133 -11.09 13.94 -0.72
C GLU A 133 -10.19 14.41 0.42
N LYS A 134 -9.47 13.49 1.07
CA LYS A 134 -8.54 13.80 2.18
C LYS A 134 -7.15 14.25 1.74
N THR A 135 -6.76 14.00 0.49
CA THR A 135 -5.39 14.22 0.00
C THR A 135 -5.36 15.27 -1.11
N ARG A 136 -4.77 16.44 -0.85
CA ARG A 136 -4.92 17.64 -1.70
C ARG A 136 -4.30 17.47 -3.08
N ARG A 137 -3.15 16.79 -3.15
CA ARG A 137 -2.30 16.58 -4.33
C ARG A 137 -2.36 15.13 -4.82
N ALA A 138 -3.36 14.35 -4.41
CA ALA A 138 -3.54 13.00 -4.93
C ALA A 138 -3.75 13.02 -6.45
N THR A 139 -2.99 12.18 -7.15
CA THR A 139 -3.12 12.00 -8.60
C THR A 139 -4.14 10.90 -8.85
N GLN A 140 -5.22 11.22 -9.56
CA GLN A 140 -6.26 10.25 -9.92
C GLN A 140 -5.97 9.67 -11.31
N LEU A 141 -5.95 8.35 -11.42
CA LEU A 141 -5.59 7.64 -12.66
C LEU A 141 -6.47 6.41 -12.89
N PRO A 142 -6.74 6.04 -14.16
CA PRO A 142 -7.32 4.74 -14.50
C PRO A 142 -6.33 3.60 -14.18
N ILE A 143 -6.86 2.41 -13.89
CA ILE A 143 -6.08 1.25 -13.40
C ILE A 143 -4.86 0.88 -14.26
N ASP A 144 -4.96 1.02 -15.57
CA ASP A 144 -3.92 0.70 -16.55
C ASP A 144 -2.73 1.68 -16.52
N ARG A 145 -2.91 2.87 -15.92
CA ARG A 145 -1.87 3.89 -15.76
C ARG A 145 -1.22 3.88 -14.38
N ILE A 146 -1.81 3.21 -13.39
CA ILE A 146 -1.33 3.23 -11.99
C ILE A 146 0.05 2.58 -11.85
N ALA A 147 0.28 1.44 -12.50
CA ALA A 147 1.56 0.73 -12.38
C ALA A 147 2.75 1.58 -12.84
N GLU A 148 2.60 2.29 -13.96
CA GLU A 148 3.61 3.22 -14.48
C GLU A 148 3.84 4.38 -13.51
N ALA A 149 2.76 5.01 -13.01
CA ALA A 149 2.85 6.12 -12.07
C ALA A 149 3.52 5.72 -10.73
N VAL A 150 3.24 4.52 -10.22
CA VAL A 150 3.93 3.99 -9.03
C VAL A 150 5.43 3.82 -9.31
N ALA A 151 5.80 3.25 -10.46
CA ALA A 151 7.20 3.05 -10.82
C ALA A 151 7.96 4.39 -10.96
N GLU A 152 7.37 5.38 -11.63
CA GLU A 152 7.93 6.74 -11.73
C GLU A 152 8.03 7.45 -10.37
N GLY A 153 7.02 7.21 -9.52
CA GLY A 153 6.97 7.69 -8.15
C GLY A 153 8.24 7.39 -7.36
N THR A 154 8.73 6.16 -7.50
CA THR A 154 9.90 5.64 -6.78
C THR A 154 11.25 6.06 -7.40
N ARG A 155 11.32 6.26 -8.73
CA ARG A 155 12.56 6.64 -9.44
C ARG A 155 13.02 8.07 -9.17
N ALA A 156 12.09 9.01 -9.00
CA ALA A 156 12.42 10.41 -8.72
C ALA A 156 13.17 10.60 -7.38
N ALA A 157 12.99 9.70 -6.42
CA ALA A 157 13.66 9.73 -5.13
C ALA A 157 15.12 9.22 -5.17
N THR A 158 15.52 8.51 -6.23
CA THR A 158 16.88 7.96 -6.42
C THR A 158 17.82 8.89 -7.19
N GLY A 159 17.34 10.04 -7.71
CA GLY A 159 18.12 10.94 -8.56
C GLY A 159 18.86 12.09 -7.85
N ARG A 160 18.77 12.23 -6.52
CA ARG A 160 19.54 13.23 -5.75
C ARG A 160 20.61 12.51 -4.92
N GLY A 161 21.74 12.21 -5.56
CA GLY A 161 22.84 11.51 -4.89
C GLY A 161 23.86 10.97 -5.86
N ARG A 162 24.43 11.83 -6.71
CA ARG A 162 25.78 11.73 -7.27
C ARG A 162 26.32 13.13 -7.43
#